data_AF-A0A7K4H6Y5-F1
#
_entry.id   AF-A0A7K4H6Y5-F1
#
_cell.length_a   1.000
_cell.length_b   1.000
_cell.length_c   1.000
_cell.angle_alpha   90.00
_cell.angle_beta   90.00
_cell.angle_gamma   90.00
#
_symmetry.space_group_name_H-M   'P 1'
#
loop_
_entity.id
_entity.type
_entity.pdbx_description
1 polymer ?
#
loop_
_entity_poly.entity_id
_entity_poly.type
_entity_poly.pdbx_seq_one_letter_code
_entity_poly.pdbx_strand_id
1 'polypeptide(L)'
;MVFYSWSFGQVPLTDPDNDGIYEDVIRNVPEGSYSITISAYGIEDYNFQDYILTLNAITPTQPDWTWLIILLSGAFGGLVIVFSLYQFHFKYPPMVRKIRKLRKCISKGKSTKQIITLGRNEIIESNLKEQSSIIDFYSDLEKNQITK
;
A
#
# COMPACT_ATOMS: atom_id res chain seq x y z
N MET A 1 38.34 47.54 11.32
CA MET A 1 36.96 47.05 11.18
C MET A 1 36.92 46.03 10.06
N VAL A 2 36.33 44.87 10.31
CA VAL A 2 36.20 43.79 9.33
C VAL A 2 34.72 43.55 9.07
N PHE A 3 34.35 43.28 7.84
CA PHE A 3 32.99 42.86 7.48
C PHE A 3 33.04 41.76 6.44
N TYR A 4 31.96 40.98 6.38
CA TYR A 4 31.70 40.14 5.23
C TYR A 4 30.48 40.64 4.47
N SER A 5 30.51 40.46 3.16
CA SER A 5 29.42 40.74 2.24
C SER A 5 29.11 39.49 1.42
N TRP A 6 27.83 39.20 1.25
CA TRP A 6 27.34 38.04 0.49
C TRP A 6 25.98 38.37 -0.13
N SER A 7 25.38 37.42 -0.85
CA SER A 7 24.16 37.63 -1.65
C SER A 7 22.96 38.20 -0.89
N PHE A 8 22.94 38.12 0.44
CA PHE A 8 21.84 38.59 1.29
C PHE A 8 22.17 39.85 2.11
N GLY A 9 23.37 40.43 1.97
CA GLY A 9 23.73 41.69 2.62
C GLY A 9 25.16 41.72 3.15
N GLN A 10 25.44 42.70 4.01
CA GLN A 10 26.75 42.93 4.61
C GLN A 10 26.59 43.00 6.13
N VAL A 11 27.51 42.34 6.85
CA VAL A 11 27.47 42.25 8.32
C VAL A 11 28.86 42.56 8.87
N PRO A 12 28.98 43.42 9.89
CA PRO A 12 30.25 43.67 10.56
C PRO A 12 30.65 42.47 11.41
N LEU A 13 31.93 42.12 11.39
CA LEU A 13 32.50 41.08 12.23
C LEU A 13 33.14 41.72 13.48
N THR A 14 32.89 41.12 14.63
CA THR A 14 33.44 41.54 15.92
C THR A 14 34.38 40.48 16.45
N ASP A 15 35.50 40.93 17.01
CA ASP A 15 36.51 40.12 17.69
C ASP A 15 36.52 40.55 19.17
N PRO A 16 35.78 39.86 20.06
CA PRO A 16 35.62 40.27 21.46
C PRO A 16 36.84 40.00 22.34
N ASP A 17 37.65 39.00 22.00
CA ASP A 17 38.85 38.54 22.69
C ASP A 17 40.15 39.11 22.11
N ASN A 18 40.05 39.81 20.98
CA ASN A 18 41.13 40.51 20.29
C ASN A 18 42.31 39.57 19.96
N ASP A 19 41.98 38.36 19.51
CA ASP A 19 42.95 37.34 19.10
C ASP A 19 43.19 37.35 17.58
N GLY A 20 42.46 38.19 16.83
CA GLY A 20 42.52 38.31 15.38
C GLY A 20 41.65 37.31 14.63
N ILE A 21 40.82 36.53 15.33
CA ILE A 21 39.88 35.57 14.77
C ILE A 21 38.48 36.20 14.79
N TYR A 22 37.80 36.13 13.65
CA TYR A 22 36.46 36.68 13.48
C TYR A 22 35.49 35.54 13.18
N GLU A 23 34.44 35.42 13.98
CA GLU A 23 33.43 34.36 13.84
C GLU A 23 32.03 34.97 13.63
N ASP A 24 31.25 34.35 12.74
CA ASP A 24 29.81 34.61 12.62
C ASP A 24 29.08 33.33 12.16
N VAL A 25 27.78 33.25 12.45
CA VAL A 25 26.94 32.09 12.14
C VAL A 25 25.86 32.49 11.13
N ILE A 26 26.04 32.06 9.88
CA ILE A 26 25.03 32.20 8.84
C ILE A 26 23.99 31.09 8.98
N ARG A 27 22.71 31.45 9.19
CA ARG A 27 21.60 30.51 9.35
C ARG A 27 20.70 30.50 8.12
N ASN A 28 20.04 29.37 7.88
CA ASN A 28 19.03 29.20 6.83
C ASN A 28 19.55 29.53 5.41
N VAL A 29 20.78 29.12 5.10
CA VAL A 29 21.33 29.27 3.75
C VAL A 29 20.53 28.37 2.79
N PRO A 30 19.90 28.93 1.74
CA PRO A 30 19.21 28.12 0.74
C PRO A 30 20.19 27.24 -0.05
N GLU A 31 19.69 26.24 -0.77
CA GLU A 31 20.53 25.42 -1.64
C GLU A 31 21.13 26.27 -2.77
N GLY A 32 22.45 26.19 -2.95
CA GLY A 32 23.14 26.96 -3.96
C GLY A 32 24.62 27.20 -3.66
N SER A 33 25.28 27.83 -4.63
CA SER A 33 26.66 28.29 -4.51
C SER A 33 26.68 29.80 -4.30
N TYR A 34 27.33 30.23 -3.22
CA TYR A 34 27.41 31.63 -2.81
C TYR A 34 28.86 32.06 -2.68
N SER A 35 29.15 33.30 -3.06
CA SER A 35 30.44 33.94 -2.82
C SER A 35 30.32 34.89 -1.64
N ILE A 36 31.21 34.74 -0.66
CA ILE A 36 31.33 35.60 0.51
C ILE A 36 32.63 36.38 0.37
N THR A 37 32.54 37.71 0.34
CA THR A 37 33.71 38.59 0.28
C THR A 37 34.00 39.13 1.68
N ILE A 38 35.20 38.89 2.20
CA ILE A 38 35.68 39.47 3.45
C ILE A 38 36.55 40.68 3.11
N SER A 39 36.23 41.81 3.73
CA SER A 39 36.97 43.05 3.58
C SER A 39 37.32 43.63 4.95
N ALA A 40 38.54 44.16 5.05
CA ALA A 40 39.05 44.79 6.26
C ALA A 40 39.49 46.23 5.98
N TYR A 41 39.25 47.11 6.95
CA TYR A 41 39.60 48.53 6.89
C TYR A 41 40.28 48.93 8.20
N GLY A 42 41.37 49.69 8.10
CA GLY A 42 42.14 50.19 9.25
C GLY A 42 42.75 51.56 8.97
N ILE A 43 43.60 52.03 9.88
CA ILE A 43 44.27 53.33 9.78
C ILE A 43 45.42 53.24 8.75
N GLU A 44 45.72 54.36 8.08
CA GLU A 44 46.67 54.48 6.97
C GLU A 44 48.03 53.83 7.29
N ASP A 45 48.57 53.07 6.31
CA ASP A 45 49.82 52.28 6.28
C ASP A 45 49.69 50.74 6.15
N TYR A 46 48.48 50.21 5.94
CA TYR A 46 48.26 48.77 5.65
C TYR A 46 47.64 48.54 4.26
N ASN A 47 48.14 47.51 3.56
CA ASN A 47 47.50 47.00 2.34
C ASN A 47 46.43 45.98 2.72
N PHE A 48 45.17 46.38 2.63
CA PHE A 48 44.03 45.48 2.79
C PHE A 48 43.71 44.81 1.45
N GLN A 49 43.44 43.51 1.50
CA GLN A 49 43.00 42.74 0.34
C GLN A 49 41.67 42.06 0.65
N ASP A 50 40.78 42.06 -0.34
CA ASP A 50 39.52 41.33 -0.25
C ASP A 50 39.75 39.84 -0.52
N TYR A 51 39.15 39.00 0.32
CA TYR A 51 39.19 37.55 0.17
C TYR A 51 37.81 37.03 -0.21
N ILE A 52 37.76 36.17 -1.23
CA ILE A 52 36.51 35.56 -1.70
C ILE A 52 36.48 34.10 -1.26
N LEU A 53 35.48 33.77 -0.45
CA LEU A 53 35.13 32.40 -0.06
C LEU A 53 33.97 31.90 -0.91
N THR A 54 34.01 30.63 -1.29
CA THR A 54 32.90 29.97 -2.00
C THR A 54 32.22 28.98 -1.05
N LEU A 55 30.95 29.20 -0.76
CA LEU A 55 30.12 28.35 0.08
C LEU A 55 29.12 27.59 -0.79
N ASN A 56 29.18 26.26 -0.74
CA ASN A 56 28.22 25.39 -1.41
C ASN A 56 27.28 24.78 -0.37
N ALA A 57 26.03 25.24 -0.37
CA ALA A 57 24.97 24.71 0.48
C ALA A 57 24.21 23.63 -0.30
N ILE A 58 24.30 22.39 0.18
CA ILE A 58 23.65 21.22 -0.43
C ILE A 58 22.59 20.72 0.55
N THR A 59 21.36 20.52 0.09
CA THR A 59 20.34 19.85 0.90
C THR A 59 20.47 18.33 0.71
N PRO A 60 20.47 17.53 1.79
CA PRO A 60 20.44 16.09 1.63
C PRO A 60 19.13 15.70 0.94
N THR A 61 19.22 14.84 -0.07
CA THR A 61 18.05 14.29 -0.73
C THR A 61 17.21 13.54 0.31
N GLN A 62 15.94 13.94 0.44
CA GLN A 62 15.03 13.23 1.33
C GLN A 62 14.78 11.82 0.79
N PRO A 63 14.68 10.79 1.64
CA PRO A 63 14.39 9.44 1.18
C PRO A 63 13.01 9.38 0.49
N ASP A 64 12.98 8.88 -0.74
CA ASP A 64 11.73 8.70 -1.49
C ASP A 64 10.92 7.52 -0.93
N TRP A 65 9.88 7.84 -0.15
CA TRP A 65 8.97 6.84 0.42
C TRP A 65 7.89 6.35 -0.55
N THR A 66 7.87 6.85 -1.78
CA THR A 66 6.89 6.51 -2.82
C THR A 66 6.79 4.99 -3.04
N TRP A 67 7.93 4.30 -3.05
CA TRP A 67 7.97 2.84 -3.18
C TRP A 67 7.25 2.12 -2.04
N LEU A 68 7.47 2.56 -0.80
CA LEU A 68 6.83 2.00 0.38
C LEU A 68 5.30 2.18 0.31
N ILE A 69 4.84 3.36 -0.09
CA ILE A 69 3.42 3.68 -0.22
C ILE A 69 2.74 2.79 -1.26
N ILE A 70 3.38 2.58 -2.42
CA ILE A 70 2.87 1.70 -3.48
C ILE A 70 2.75 0.26 -2.97
N LEU A 71 3.79 -0.24 -2.30
CA LEU A 71 3.81 -1.60 -1.75
C LEU A 71 2.70 -1.80 -0.71
N LEU A 72 2.54 -0.84 0.21
CA LEU A 72 1.51 -0.90 1.25
C LEU A 72 0.10 -0.86 0.65
N SER A 73 -0.11 0.01 -0.34
CA SER A 73 -1.39 0.14 -1.04
C SER A 73 -1.74 -1.14 -1.81
N GLY A 74 -0.76 -1.76 -2.48
CA GLY A 74 -0.92 -3.03 -3.17
C GLY A 74 -1.29 -4.17 -2.21
N ALA A 75 -0.61 -4.26 -1.07
CA ALA A 75 -0.91 -5.25 -0.03
C ALA A 75 -2.33 -5.09 0.53
N PHE A 76 -2.73 -3.86 0.82
CA PHE A 76 -4.06 -3.56 1.33
C PHE A 76 -5.14 -3.88 0.29
N GLY A 77 -4.92 -3.49 -0.98
CA GLY A 77 -5.80 -3.84 -2.09
C GLY A 77 -5.96 -5.35 -2.25
N GLY A 78 -4.86 -6.11 -2.15
CA GLY A 78 -4.88 -7.57 -2.20
C GLY A 78 -5.73 -8.19 -1.09
N LEU A 79 -5.56 -7.73 0.16
CA LEU A 79 -6.37 -8.18 1.30
C LEU A 79 -7.86 -7.92 1.08
N VAL A 80 -8.24 -6.72 0.61
CA VAL A 80 -9.63 -6.36 0.33
C VAL A 80 -10.23 -7.26 -0.75
N ILE A 81 -9.47 -7.57 -1.80
CA ILE A 81 -9.91 -8.46 -2.88
C ILE A 81 -10.13 -9.89 -2.35
N VAL A 82 -9.17 -10.45 -1.63
CA VAL A 82 -9.27 -11.81 -1.06
C VAL A 82 -10.45 -11.90 -0.09
N PHE A 83 -10.61 -10.91 0.79
CA PHE A 83 -11.71 -10.85 1.75
C PHE A 83 -13.08 -10.75 1.05
N SER A 84 -13.16 -9.93 0.00
CA SER A 84 -14.38 -9.79 -0.80
C SER A 84 -14.76 -11.10 -1.51
N LEU A 85 -13.78 -11.78 -2.12
CA LEU A 85 -13.98 -13.09 -2.74
C LEU A 85 -14.42 -14.14 -1.72
N TYR A 86 -13.80 -14.14 -0.53
CA TYR A 86 -14.18 -15.02 0.56
C TYR A 86 -15.65 -14.81 0.96
N GLN A 87 -16.05 -13.57 1.22
CA GLN A 87 -17.40 -13.25 1.69
C GLN A 87 -18.48 -13.53 0.64
N PHE A 88 -18.20 -13.28 -0.64
CA PHE A 88 -19.20 -13.48 -1.71
C PHE A 88 -19.27 -14.92 -2.22
N HIS A 89 -18.13 -15.60 -2.37
CA HIS A 89 -18.07 -16.89 -3.04
C HIS A 89 -17.90 -18.04 -2.06
N PHE A 90 -16.94 -17.95 -1.14
CA PHE A 90 -16.52 -19.09 -0.33
C PHE A 90 -17.33 -19.27 0.96
N LYS A 91 -17.84 -18.19 1.57
CA LYS A 91 -18.59 -18.26 2.83
C LYS A 91 -19.85 -19.13 2.78
N TYR A 92 -20.47 -19.26 1.60
CA TYR A 92 -21.73 -20.01 1.46
C TYR A 92 -21.61 -21.08 0.37
N PRO A 93 -21.91 -22.36 0.69
CA PRO A 93 -21.90 -23.44 -0.28
C PRO A 93 -22.88 -23.17 -1.43
N PRO A 94 -22.67 -23.78 -2.62
CA PRO A 94 -23.40 -23.43 -3.84
C PRO A 94 -24.92 -23.55 -3.70
N MET A 95 -25.42 -24.49 -2.89
CA MET A 95 -26.84 -24.69 -2.64
C MET A 95 -27.47 -23.50 -1.91
N VAL A 96 -26.84 -23.03 -0.82
CA VAL A 96 -27.30 -21.86 -0.04
C VAL A 96 -27.26 -20.58 -0.89
N ARG A 97 -26.26 -20.44 -1.77
CA ARG A 97 -26.17 -19.32 -2.72
C ARG A 97 -27.35 -19.27 -3.70
N LYS A 98 -27.75 -20.43 -4.25
CA LYS A 98 -28.90 -20.53 -5.16
C LYS A 98 -30.20 -20.13 -4.45
N ILE A 99 -30.44 -20.66 -3.24
CA ILE A 99 -31.62 -20.34 -2.42
C ILE A 99 -31.68 -18.84 -2.10
N ARG A 100 -30.56 -18.23 -1.69
CA ARG A 100 -30.50 -16.79 -1.40
C ARG A 100 -30.79 -15.93 -2.64
N LYS A 101 -30.24 -16.30 -3.81
CA LYS A 101 -30.52 -15.60 -5.08
C LYS A 101 -32.01 -15.66 -5.43
N LEU A 102 -32.64 -16.83 -5.27
CA LEU A 102 -34.07 -16.99 -5.50
C LEU A 102 -34.89 -16.09 -4.56
N ARG A 103 -34.63 -16.13 -3.25
CA ARG A 103 -35.28 -15.24 -2.28
C ARG A 103 -35.13 -13.77 -2.66
N LYS A 104 -33.93 -13.35 -3.08
CA LYS A 104 -33.67 -11.96 -3.49
C LYS A 104 -34.39 -11.58 -4.79
N CYS A 105 -34.55 -12.51 -5.73
CA CYS A 105 -35.32 -12.27 -6.95
C CYS A 105 -36.82 -12.19 -6.67
N ILE A 106 -37.36 -13.07 -5.82
CA ILE A 106 -38.76 -13.04 -5.36
C ILE A 106 -39.05 -11.73 -4.62
N SER A 107 -38.19 -11.35 -3.67
CA SER A 107 -38.31 -10.07 -2.93
C SER A 107 -38.25 -8.83 -3.82
N LYS A 108 -37.65 -8.93 -5.01
CA LYS A 108 -37.55 -7.84 -5.99
C LYS A 108 -38.58 -7.94 -7.12
N GLY A 109 -39.53 -8.87 -7.03
CA GLY A 109 -40.55 -9.09 -8.07
C GLY A 109 -39.98 -9.51 -9.43
N LYS A 110 -38.75 -10.05 -9.47
CA LYS A 110 -38.10 -10.49 -10.71
C LYS A 110 -38.49 -11.92 -11.02
N SER A 111 -38.78 -12.22 -12.29
CA SER A 111 -39.07 -13.59 -12.73
C SER A 111 -37.88 -14.50 -12.42
N THR A 112 -38.15 -15.58 -11.69
CA THR A 112 -37.17 -16.59 -11.32
C THR A 112 -37.22 -17.75 -12.30
N LYS A 113 -36.05 -18.28 -12.71
CA LYS A 113 -35.98 -19.58 -13.37
C LYS A 113 -36.59 -20.63 -12.44
N GLN A 114 -37.55 -21.41 -12.94
CA GLN A 114 -38.06 -22.56 -12.19
C GLN A 114 -36.88 -23.46 -11.83
N ILE A 115 -36.73 -23.77 -10.55
CA ILE A 115 -35.89 -24.88 -10.14
C ILE A 115 -36.66 -26.11 -10.60
N ILE A 116 -36.07 -26.90 -11.50
CA ILE A 116 -36.59 -28.22 -11.84
C ILE A 116 -36.40 -29.06 -10.57
N THR A 117 -37.46 -29.14 -9.78
CA THR A 117 -37.58 -30.10 -8.69
C THR A 117 -38.20 -31.36 -9.26
N LEU A 118 -37.64 -32.52 -8.94
CA LEU A 118 -38.27 -33.80 -9.27
C LEU A 118 -39.71 -33.81 -8.74
N GLY A 119 -40.63 -34.27 -9.56
CA GLY A 119 -42.01 -34.46 -9.15
C GLY A 119 -42.10 -35.49 -8.02
N ARG A 120 -43.13 -35.41 -7.17
CA ARG A 120 -43.33 -36.38 -6.08
C ARG A 120 -43.29 -37.83 -6.58
N ASN A 121 -43.86 -38.08 -7.77
CA ASN A 121 -43.89 -39.41 -8.36
C ASN A 121 -42.50 -39.88 -8.80
N GLU A 122 -41.68 -39.00 -9.37
CA GLU A 122 -40.31 -39.32 -9.79
C GLU A 122 -39.42 -39.65 -8.58
N ILE A 123 -39.61 -38.94 -7.45
CA ILE A 123 -38.91 -39.24 -6.19
C ILE A 123 -39.33 -40.60 -5.64
N ILE A 124 -40.62 -40.94 -5.71
CA ILE A 124 -41.12 -42.25 -5.26
C ILE A 124 -40.56 -43.36 -6.15
N GLU A 125 -40.60 -43.18 -7.47
CA GLU A 125 -40.09 -44.16 -8.44
C GLU A 125 -38.58 -44.38 -8.29
N SER A 126 -37.79 -43.32 -8.12
CA SER A 126 -36.35 -43.44 -7.92
C SER A 126 -36.01 -44.20 -6.64
N ASN A 127 -36.70 -43.93 -5.53
CA ASN A 127 -36.49 -44.64 -4.26
C ASN A 127 -36.90 -46.12 -4.36
N LEU A 128 -38.03 -46.43 -5.00
CA LEU A 128 -38.47 -47.81 -5.19
C LEU A 128 -37.49 -48.59 -6.07
N LYS A 129 -36.99 -47.97 -7.14
CA LYS A 129 -36.01 -48.58 -8.05
C LYS A 129 -34.65 -48.80 -7.39
N GLU A 130 -34.23 -47.87 -6.52
CA GLU A 130 -33.02 -48.02 -5.72
C GLU A 130 -33.17 -49.21 -4.75
N GLN A 131 -34.27 -49.28 -4.01
CA GLN A 131 -34.55 -50.41 -3.12
C GLN A 131 -34.62 -51.75 -3.87
N SER A 132 -35.28 -51.81 -5.03
CA SER A 132 -35.33 -53.04 -5.82
C SER A 132 -33.94 -53.46 -6.28
N SER A 133 -33.11 -52.52 -6.76
CA SER A 133 -31.75 -52.82 -7.21
C SER A 133 -30.85 -53.36 -6.08
N ILE A 134 -31.04 -52.87 -4.86
CA ILE A 134 -30.32 -53.35 -3.67
C ILE A 134 -30.74 -54.79 -3.35
N ILE A 135 -32.05 -55.07 -3.38
CA ILE A 135 -32.59 -56.42 -3.13
C ILE A 135 -32.08 -57.41 -4.19
N ASP A 136 -32.12 -57.02 -5.46
CA ASP A 136 -31.62 -57.84 -6.57
C ASP A 136 -30.13 -58.16 -6.37
N PHE A 137 -29.31 -57.15 -6.02
CA PHE A 137 -27.89 -57.32 -5.72
C PHE A 137 -27.64 -58.30 -4.56
N TYR A 138 -28.40 -58.22 -3.47
CA TYR A 138 -28.29 -59.18 -2.36
C TYR A 138 -28.71 -60.60 -2.78
N SER A 139 -29.77 -60.73 -3.58
CA SER A 139 -30.23 -62.02 -4.09
C SER A 139 -29.19 -62.70 -4.98
N ASP A 140 -28.44 -61.92 -5.76
CA ASP A 140 -27.38 -62.42 -6.62
C ASP A 140 -26.11 -62.78 -5.82
N LEU A 141 -25.80 -62.04 -4.76
CA LEU A 141 -24.75 -62.43 -3.82
C LEU A 141 -25.06 -63.77 -3.14
N GLU A 142 -26.31 -63.99 -2.73
CA GLU A 142 -26.75 -65.22 -2.07
C GLU A 142 -26.68 -66.44 -3.02
N LYS A 143 -27.14 -66.30 -4.26
CA LYS A 143 -27.03 -67.36 -5.29
C LYS A 143 -25.57 -67.75 -5.57
N ASN A 144 -24.65 -66.78 -5.62
CA ASN A 144 -23.23 -67.00 -5.86
C ASN A 144 -22.50 -67.66 -4.66
N GLN A 145 -23.05 -67.57 -3.45
CA GLN A 145 -22.55 -68.29 -2.28
C GLN A 145 -23.02 -69.75 -2.23
N ILE A 146 -24.19 -70.06 -2.81
CA ILE A 146 -24.78 -71.42 -2.84
C ILE A 146 -24.18 -72.29 -3.98
N THR A 147 -23.54 -71.67 -4.98
CA THR A 147 -22.94 -72.35 -6.15
C THR A 147 -21.44 -72.62 -6.03
N LYS A 148 -20.84 -72.38 -4.85
CA LYS A 148 -19.49 -72.80 -4.46
C LYS A 148 -19.56 -73.93 -3.44
#